data_AF-A0A2E9LGE0-F1
#
_entry.id   AF-A0A2E9LGE0-F1
#
_cell.length_a   1.000
_cell.length_b   1.000
_cell.length_c   1.000
_cell.angle_alpha   90.00
_cell.angle_beta   90.00
_cell.angle_gamma   90.00
#
_symmetry.space_group_name_H-M   'P 1'
#
loop_
_entity.id
_entity.type
_entity.pdbx_description
1 polymer ?
#
loop_
_entity_poly.entity_id
_entity_poly.type
_entity_poly.pdbx_seq_one_letter_code
_entity_poly.pdbx_strand_id
1 'polypeptide(L)'
;MFLEMINIIKAINFLKITLNMRYTKNKSKRVEDYLNEKIEIITDIIRKRIPDTIGIIMGGGFGKGEGSVVVENKEVILINDFDMYVVAKKEYDEDIINDIAQEASRKIGKKGISSFVKFNKNRPLLKDFFYIDLKVIPIDYLKKLPPMVKFYDLRNSSKIVYGKNTLNKIPDFKPDDLPIAEGARLLLNRMSHLVQHFYSSFLTKNVKENDHQIFLLHTIKTYTDACGALLILSKKYEATYSKRLNIFKKRYSEDFPELKKLIPEYVEKLKEFTELKLNFNLNAYKGKDLELWKQSRNYIGIATKYFFKKFLNKEVNNYYDLSKAIEESAVKYYNPYIRYILKRKFKLDTNNKYILSLGSIAAHIYMNFLYFNRMRECHNKLYIRGLFRIKPPELTFFSALPLILYSLNDDGRVNLKMLEEGKRKLQKVYPVNVKHNGSDLRYWEDIANVYSNAYVLFAFLKLK
;
A
#
# COMPACT_ATOMS: atom_id res chain seq x y z
N MET A 1 -30.85 -35.33 -14.22
CA MET A 1 -30.34 -35.38 -15.60
C MET A 1 -30.07 -34.00 -16.24
N PHE A 2 -31.06 -33.19 -16.67
CA PHE A 2 -30.79 -31.92 -17.38
C PHE A 2 -30.07 -30.86 -16.51
N LEU A 3 -30.45 -30.73 -15.23
CA LEU A 3 -29.78 -29.88 -14.25
C LEU A 3 -28.34 -30.32 -13.92
N GLU A 4 -28.09 -31.63 -13.89
CA GLU A 4 -26.73 -32.19 -13.69
C GLU A 4 -25.85 -31.93 -14.91
N MET A 5 -26.39 -32.05 -16.12
CA MET A 5 -25.68 -31.71 -17.36
C MET A 5 -25.29 -30.23 -17.41
N ILE A 6 -26.16 -29.32 -16.98
CA ILE A 6 -25.85 -27.89 -16.87
C ILE A 6 -24.74 -27.63 -15.83
N ASN A 7 -24.75 -28.35 -14.71
CA ASN A 7 -23.71 -28.23 -13.69
C ASN A 7 -22.37 -28.79 -14.17
N ILE A 8 -22.37 -29.89 -14.94
CA ILE A 8 -21.17 -30.46 -15.57
C ILE A 8 -20.61 -29.50 -16.63
N ILE A 9 -21.45 -28.90 -17.49
CA ILE A 9 -21.01 -27.93 -18.50
C ILE A 9 -20.46 -26.66 -17.85
N LYS A 10 -21.07 -26.18 -16.75
CA LYS A 10 -20.53 -25.06 -15.96
C LYS A 10 -19.19 -25.43 -15.31
N ALA A 11 -19.06 -26.64 -14.77
CA ALA A 11 -17.81 -27.14 -14.19
C ALA A 11 -16.71 -27.27 -15.24
N ILE A 12 -17.02 -27.78 -16.44
CA ILE A 12 -16.07 -27.91 -17.57
C ILE A 12 -15.64 -26.53 -18.09
N ASN A 13 -16.58 -25.59 -18.27
CA ASN A 13 -16.25 -24.24 -18.71
C ASN A 13 -15.47 -23.46 -17.64
N PHE A 14 -15.79 -23.68 -16.35
CA PHE A 14 -15.01 -23.14 -15.24
C PHE A 14 -13.60 -23.73 -15.22
N LEU A 15 -13.46 -25.07 -15.34
CA LEU A 15 -12.16 -25.76 -15.46
C LEU A 15 -11.34 -25.21 -16.63
N LYS A 16 -11.96 -24.97 -17.79
CA LYS A 16 -11.27 -24.46 -18.99
C LYS A 16 -10.79 -23.01 -18.83
N ILE A 17 -11.50 -22.21 -18.03
CA ILE A 17 -11.10 -20.83 -17.67
C ILE A 17 -10.00 -20.85 -16.60
N THR A 18 -10.06 -21.74 -15.60
CA THR A 18 -9.05 -21.86 -14.55
C THR A 18 -7.74 -22.48 -15.04
N LEU A 19 -7.78 -23.39 -16.02
CA LEU A 19 -6.59 -24.06 -16.58
C LEU A 19 -5.56 -23.15 -17.27
N ASN A 20 -5.90 -21.89 -17.59
CA ASN A 20 -4.98 -20.94 -18.24
C ASN A 20 -4.64 -19.70 -17.40
N MET A 21 -5.14 -19.61 -16.16
CA MET A 21 -4.86 -18.46 -15.29
C MET A 21 -3.66 -18.74 -14.39
N ARG A 22 -2.53 -18.07 -14.64
CA ARG A 22 -1.38 -18.06 -13.72
C ARG A 22 -1.47 -16.93 -12.70
N TYR A 23 -1.36 -17.24 -11.41
CA TYR A 23 -1.40 -16.24 -10.33
C TYR A 23 -0.03 -15.85 -9.81
N THR A 24 1.00 -16.60 -10.19
CA THR A 24 2.38 -16.35 -9.79
C THR A 24 3.36 -16.56 -10.95
N LYS A 25 4.61 -16.12 -10.78
CA LYS A 25 5.72 -16.46 -11.69
C LYS A 25 6.28 -17.84 -11.42
N ASN A 26 5.95 -18.45 -10.28
CA ASN A 26 6.30 -19.84 -10.00
C ASN A 26 5.64 -20.77 -11.04
N LYS A 27 6.45 -21.55 -11.77
CA LYS A 27 5.96 -22.41 -12.86
C LYS A 27 5.41 -23.77 -12.37
N SER A 28 5.41 -24.02 -11.06
CA SER A 28 4.96 -25.28 -10.49
C SER A 28 3.44 -25.45 -10.61
N LYS A 29 3.00 -26.51 -11.30
CA LYS A 29 1.58 -26.86 -11.40
C LYS A 29 0.93 -27.04 -10.02
N ARG A 30 1.63 -27.70 -9.09
CA ARG A 30 1.18 -27.86 -7.70
C ARG A 30 0.85 -26.54 -7.01
N VAL A 31 1.61 -25.49 -7.28
CA VAL A 31 1.39 -24.16 -6.69
C VAL A 31 0.14 -23.52 -7.27
N GLU A 32 -0.06 -23.60 -8.58
CA GLU A 32 -1.27 -23.07 -9.22
C GLU A 32 -2.53 -23.86 -8.81
N ASP A 33 -2.45 -25.19 -8.70
CA ASP A 33 -3.54 -26.03 -8.20
C ASP A 33 -3.90 -25.66 -6.75
N TYR A 34 -2.90 -25.46 -5.89
CA TYR A 34 -3.11 -24.98 -4.51
C TYR A 34 -3.79 -23.60 -4.48
N LEU A 35 -3.37 -22.66 -5.33
CA LEU A 35 -3.95 -21.32 -5.39
C LEU A 35 -5.39 -21.37 -5.89
N ASN A 36 -5.70 -22.15 -6.93
CA ASN A 36 -7.05 -22.35 -7.44
C ASN A 36 -7.98 -22.88 -6.35
N GLU A 37 -7.56 -23.93 -5.62
CA GLU A 37 -8.34 -24.50 -4.52
C GLU A 37 -8.69 -23.43 -3.47
N LYS A 38 -7.72 -22.61 -3.06
CA LYS A 38 -7.98 -21.55 -2.05
C LYS A 38 -8.90 -20.47 -2.60
N ILE A 39 -8.70 -20.04 -3.84
CA ILE A 39 -9.53 -19.03 -4.50
C ILE A 39 -10.98 -19.53 -4.62
N GLU A 40 -11.19 -20.79 -5.01
CA GLU A 40 -12.52 -21.40 -5.09
C GLU A 40 -13.24 -21.34 -3.74
N ILE A 41 -12.59 -21.81 -2.67
CA ILE A 41 -13.12 -21.74 -1.30
C ILE A 41 -13.55 -20.31 -0.93
N ILE A 42 -12.68 -19.33 -1.19
CA ILE A 42 -12.96 -17.92 -0.86
C ILE A 42 -14.14 -17.40 -1.69
N THR A 43 -14.15 -17.67 -2.99
CA THR A 43 -15.22 -17.20 -3.88
C THR A 43 -16.58 -17.78 -3.50
N ASP A 44 -16.63 -19.05 -3.08
CA ASP A 44 -17.88 -19.68 -2.64
C ASP A 44 -18.41 -19.10 -1.33
N ILE A 45 -17.54 -18.78 -0.38
CA ILE A 45 -17.93 -18.11 0.86
C ILE A 45 -18.50 -16.71 0.54
N ILE A 46 -17.80 -15.94 -0.29
CA ILE A 46 -18.24 -14.61 -0.71
C ILE A 46 -19.63 -14.70 -1.36
N ARG A 47 -19.84 -15.61 -2.32
CA ARG A 47 -21.10 -15.73 -3.05
C ARG A 47 -22.28 -16.12 -2.17
N LYS A 48 -22.05 -16.98 -1.17
CA LYS A 48 -23.09 -17.37 -0.20
C LYS A 48 -23.53 -16.19 0.66
N ARG A 49 -22.61 -15.29 1.01
CA ARG A 49 -22.85 -14.16 1.90
C ARG A 49 -23.23 -12.86 1.16
N ILE A 50 -22.90 -12.76 -0.13
CA ILE A 50 -23.19 -11.65 -1.03
C ILE A 50 -23.95 -12.22 -2.25
N PRO A 51 -25.25 -12.55 -2.10
CA PRO A 51 -26.01 -13.29 -3.11
C PRO A 51 -26.23 -12.51 -4.42
N ASP A 52 -26.08 -11.18 -4.40
CA ASP A 52 -26.18 -10.31 -5.58
C ASP A 52 -24.83 -10.08 -6.27
N THR A 53 -23.80 -10.90 -5.96
CA THR A 53 -22.49 -10.86 -6.61
C THR A 53 -22.61 -10.99 -8.13
N ILE A 54 -22.12 -9.99 -8.86
CA ILE A 54 -22.03 -9.96 -10.32
C ILE A 54 -20.72 -10.57 -10.80
N GLY A 55 -19.62 -10.30 -10.09
CA GLY A 55 -18.31 -10.87 -10.37
C GLY A 55 -17.33 -10.61 -9.24
N ILE A 56 -16.27 -11.43 -9.17
CA ILE A 56 -15.17 -11.29 -8.21
C ILE A 56 -13.89 -11.12 -9.01
N ILE A 57 -13.19 -10.04 -8.70
CA ILE A 57 -11.93 -9.65 -9.31
C ILE A 57 -10.82 -9.86 -8.29
N MET A 58 -9.77 -10.58 -8.68
CA MET A 58 -8.53 -10.64 -7.91
C MET A 58 -7.54 -9.61 -8.42
N GLY A 59 -7.22 -8.64 -7.57
CA GLY A 59 -6.21 -7.61 -7.80
C GLY A 59 -4.85 -7.99 -7.21
N GLY A 60 -4.02 -6.98 -6.95
CA GLY A 60 -2.76 -7.17 -6.24
C GLY A 60 -1.73 -7.99 -7.02
N GLY A 61 -0.77 -8.57 -6.29
CA GLY A 61 0.27 -9.43 -6.89
C GLY A 61 -0.32 -10.64 -7.60
N PHE A 62 -1.26 -11.34 -6.96
CA PHE A 62 -1.86 -12.56 -7.51
C PHE A 62 -2.75 -12.28 -8.75
N GLY A 63 -3.48 -11.17 -8.76
CA GLY A 63 -4.20 -10.70 -9.95
C GLY A 63 -3.26 -10.47 -11.15
N LYS A 64 -2.08 -9.89 -10.90
CA LYS A 64 -1.05 -9.61 -11.91
C LYS A 64 -0.35 -10.85 -12.46
N GLY A 65 -0.55 -12.02 -11.85
CA GLY A 65 0.30 -13.18 -12.13
C GLY A 65 1.71 -13.04 -11.56
N GLU A 66 1.88 -12.19 -10.54
CA GLU A 66 3.14 -11.82 -9.89
C GLU A 66 3.02 -11.96 -8.35
N GLY A 67 2.13 -12.85 -7.91
CA GLY A 67 1.93 -13.20 -6.51
C GLY A 67 3.17 -13.90 -5.95
N SER A 68 3.57 -13.51 -4.74
CA SER A 68 4.73 -14.11 -4.07
C SER A 68 4.30 -15.36 -3.33
N VAL A 69 5.01 -16.46 -3.59
CA VAL A 69 4.82 -17.76 -2.96
C VAL A 69 6.19 -18.36 -2.67
N VAL A 70 6.27 -19.11 -1.58
CA VAL A 70 7.49 -19.82 -1.17
C VAL A 70 7.11 -21.30 -1.04
N VAL A 71 7.98 -22.19 -1.50
CA VAL A 71 7.78 -23.64 -1.35
C VAL A 71 8.89 -24.17 -0.45
N GLU A 72 8.54 -24.57 0.77
CA GLU A 72 9.45 -25.13 1.76
C GLU A 72 8.90 -26.47 2.24
N ASN A 73 9.73 -27.52 2.29
CA ASN A 73 9.32 -28.85 2.77
C ASN A 73 8.02 -29.38 2.12
N LYS A 74 7.82 -29.09 0.83
CA LYS A 74 6.60 -29.38 0.04
C LYS A 74 5.36 -28.55 0.46
N GLU A 75 5.42 -27.70 1.47
CA GLU A 75 4.36 -26.77 1.82
C GLU A 75 4.39 -25.53 0.90
N VAL A 76 3.22 -25.07 0.46
CA VAL A 76 3.07 -23.80 -0.28
C VAL A 76 2.73 -22.70 0.70
N ILE A 77 3.65 -21.75 0.87
CA ILE A 77 3.50 -20.60 1.76
C ILE A 77 3.12 -19.38 0.91
N LEU A 78 1.94 -18.83 1.18
CA LEU A 78 1.47 -17.60 0.58
C LEU A 78 2.10 -16.40 1.28
N ILE A 79 2.60 -15.44 0.50
CA ILE A 79 3.22 -14.22 1.03
C ILE A 79 2.28 -13.03 0.81
N ASN A 80 2.04 -12.27 1.88
CA ASN A 80 1.17 -11.08 1.92
C ASN A 80 -0.34 -11.44 2.01
N ASP A 81 -1.13 -11.08 0.99
CA ASP A 81 -2.59 -11.09 1.03
C ASP A 81 -3.19 -11.44 -0.34
N PHE A 82 -4.49 -11.76 -0.33
CA PHE A 82 -5.33 -11.71 -1.54
C PHE A 82 -6.14 -10.41 -1.56
N ASP A 83 -5.84 -9.54 -2.52
CA ASP A 83 -6.66 -8.38 -2.86
C ASP A 83 -7.89 -8.82 -3.66
N MET A 84 -9.07 -8.86 -3.03
CA MET A 84 -10.31 -9.29 -3.68
C MET A 84 -11.35 -8.17 -3.75
N TYR A 85 -11.90 -7.96 -4.95
CA TYR A 85 -12.93 -6.96 -5.22
C TYR A 85 -14.19 -7.65 -5.73
N VAL A 86 -15.25 -7.59 -4.93
CA VAL A 86 -16.58 -8.09 -5.28
C VAL A 86 -17.35 -6.97 -5.94
N VAL A 87 -17.82 -7.21 -7.16
CA VAL A 87 -18.74 -6.32 -7.83
C VAL A 87 -20.16 -6.83 -7.56
N ALA A 88 -20.96 -6.03 -6.88
CA ALA A 88 -22.32 -6.38 -6.44
C ALA A 88 -23.35 -5.38 -6.97
N LYS A 89 -24.64 -5.66 -6.81
CA LYS A 89 -25.70 -4.70 -7.19
C LYS A 89 -25.78 -3.55 -6.19
N LYS A 90 -25.52 -3.81 -4.91
CA LYS A 90 -25.57 -2.81 -3.83
C LYS A 90 -24.29 -2.75 -2.99
N GLU A 91 -24.24 -1.77 -2.09
CA GLU A 91 -23.23 -1.67 -1.04
C GLU A 91 -23.51 -2.65 0.10
N TYR A 92 -22.46 -3.01 0.83
CA TYR A 92 -22.50 -3.92 1.96
C TYR A 92 -21.77 -3.29 3.15
N ASP A 93 -22.32 -3.50 4.35
CA ASP A 93 -21.73 -3.00 5.58
C ASP A 93 -20.32 -3.56 5.81
N GLU A 94 -19.45 -2.71 6.36
CA GLU A 94 -18.05 -3.05 6.57
C GLU A 94 -17.87 -4.26 7.50
N ASP A 95 -18.69 -4.37 8.55
CA ASP A 95 -18.62 -5.49 9.49
C ASP A 95 -18.93 -6.82 8.78
N ILE A 96 -19.93 -6.83 7.90
CA ILE A 96 -20.26 -7.99 7.08
C ILE A 96 -19.08 -8.37 6.17
N ILE A 97 -18.45 -7.39 5.52
CA ILE A 97 -17.30 -7.64 4.64
C ILE A 97 -16.12 -8.20 5.43
N ASN A 98 -15.83 -7.63 6.60
CA ASN A 98 -14.74 -8.07 7.47
C ASN A 98 -15.00 -9.48 8.01
N ASP A 99 -16.23 -9.80 8.37
CA ASP A 99 -16.63 -11.14 8.82
C ASP A 99 -16.43 -12.18 7.72
N ILE A 100 -16.84 -11.88 6.48
CA ILE A 100 -16.62 -12.75 5.32
C ILE A 100 -15.12 -12.97 5.10
N ALA A 101 -14.31 -11.92 5.16
CA ALA A 101 -12.86 -12.01 4.98
C ALA A 101 -12.20 -12.86 6.08
N GLN A 102 -12.66 -12.75 7.33
CA GLN A 102 -12.18 -13.58 8.44
C GLN A 102 -12.60 -15.04 8.29
N GLU A 103 -13.86 -15.30 7.95
CA GLU A 103 -14.37 -16.64 7.67
C GLU A 103 -13.57 -17.31 6.55
N ALA A 104 -13.38 -16.61 5.44
CA ALA A 104 -12.60 -17.08 4.29
C ALA A 104 -11.15 -17.37 4.68
N SER A 105 -10.50 -16.47 5.44
CA SER A 105 -9.14 -16.67 5.94
C SER A 105 -9.03 -17.96 6.78
N ARG A 106 -9.96 -18.17 7.72
CA ARG A 106 -9.98 -19.38 8.56
C ARG A 106 -10.19 -20.64 7.74
N LYS A 107 -11.08 -20.60 6.74
CA LYS A 107 -11.37 -21.76 5.88
C LYS A 107 -10.20 -22.19 4.99
N ILE A 108 -9.31 -21.27 4.62
CA ILE A 108 -8.07 -21.60 3.93
C ILE A 108 -6.89 -21.93 4.88
N GLY A 109 -7.17 -22.11 6.18
CA GLY A 109 -6.17 -22.46 7.20
C GLY A 109 -5.29 -21.30 7.65
N LYS A 110 -5.75 -20.05 7.50
CA LYS A 110 -5.02 -18.84 7.92
C LYS A 110 -5.70 -18.18 9.11
N LYS A 111 -4.92 -17.48 9.94
CA LYS A 111 -5.43 -16.84 11.16
C LYS A 111 -6.27 -15.59 10.85
N GLY A 112 -6.12 -15.01 9.66
CA GLY A 112 -6.74 -13.74 9.29
C GLY A 112 -6.19 -12.57 10.13
N ILE A 113 -6.87 -11.43 10.07
CA ILE A 113 -6.58 -10.27 10.93
C ILE A 113 -7.83 -9.98 11.75
N SER A 114 -7.73 -10.17 13.07
CA SER A 114 -8.84 -9.91 14.01
C SER A 114 -9.06 -8.43 14.29
N SER A 115 -8.08 -7.57 14.04
CA SER A 115 -8.22 -6.12 14.18
C SER A 115 -7.18 -5.35 13.35
N PHE A 116 -7.66 -4.43 12.50
CA PHE A 116 -6.83 -3.47 11.75
C PHE A 116 -6.59 -2.15 12.50
N VAL A 117 -6.79 -2.15 13.82
CA VAL A 117 -6.91 -0.91 14.60
C VAL A 117 -5.62 -0.52 15.33
N LYS A 118 -4.75 -1.50 15.62
CA LYS A 118 -3.50 -1.27 16.34
C LYS A 118 -2.33 -1.95 15.66
N PHE A 119 -1.22 -1.22 15.52
CA PHE A 119 0.03 -1.83 15.11
C PHE A 119 0.56 -2.69 16.25
N ASN A 120 0.65 -4.00 16.02
CA ASN A 120 1.29 -4.94 16.94
C ASN A 120 2.65 -5.36 16.37
N LYS A 121 3.68 -5.23 17.21
CA LYS A 121 5.06 -5.68 16.95
C LYS A 121 5.24 -7.18 17.17
N ASN A 122 4.42 -7.80 18.01
CA ASN A 122 4.39 -9.25 18.21
C ASN A 122 3.51 -9.91 17.15
N ARG A 123 4.01 -9.97 15.90
CA ARG A 123 3.30 -10.58 14.77
C ARG A 123 3.60 -12.09 14.66
N PRO A 124 2.62 -12.88 14.20
CA PRO A 124 2.86 -14.28 13.89
C PRO A 124 3.83 -14.41 12.69
N LEU A 125 4.35 -15.63 12.47
CA LEU A 125 5.20 -15.95 11.32
C LEU A 125 4.51 -15.54 10.01
N LEU A 126 5.28 -15.18 8.98
CA LEU A 126 4.72 -14.77 7.70
C LEU A 126 3.80 -15.84 7.08
N LYS A 127 4.12 -17.13 7.31
CA LYS A 127 3.28 -18.27 6.91
C LYS A 127 1.88 -18.29 7.52
N ASP A 128 1.74 -17.71 8.71
CA ASP A 128 0.48 -17.60 9.45
C ASP A 128 -0.22 -16.26 9.17
N PHE A 129 0.56 -15.22 8.84
CA PHE A 129 0.12 -13.86 8.56
C PHE A 129 -0.28 -13.70 7.09
N PHE A 130 -1.39 -14.35 6.73
CA PHE A 130 -2.04 -14.17 5.43
C PHE A 130 -3.51 -13.81 5.65
N TYR A 131 -4.01 -12.82 4.91
CA TYR A 131 -5.38 -12.34 5.04
C TYR A 131 -6.00 -12.04 3.67
N ILE A 132 -7.32 -11.98 3.66
CA ILE A 132 -8.11 -11.58 2.50
C ILE A 132 -8.45 -10.09 2.63
N ASP A 133 -7.90 -9.23 1.77
CA ASP A 133 -8.32 -7.84 1.66
C ASP A 133 -9.55 -7.78 0.75
N LEU A 134 -10.73 -7.91 1.36
CA LEU A 134 -12.01 -7.94 0.66
C LEU A 134 -12.63 -6.54 0.57
N LYS A 135 -13.01 -6.15 -0.64
CA LYS A 135 -13.75 -4.90 -0.92
C LYS A 135 -14.97 -5.21 -1.75
N VAL A 136 -16.09 -4.57 -1.44
CA VAL A 136 -17.31 -4.64 -2.27
C VAL A 136 -17.50 -3.31 -2.98
N ILE A 137 -17.71 -3.35 -4.29
CA ILE A 137 -17.94 -2.17 -5.13
C ILE A 137 -19.26 -2.35 -5.88
N PRO A 138 -20.25 -1.46 -5.69
CA PRO A 138 -21.46 -1.48 -6.51
C PRO A 138 -21.13 -1.31 -7.99
N ILE A 139 -21.83 -2.04 -8.85
CA ILE A 139 -21.62 -2.02 -10.31
C ILE A 139 -21.68 -0.62 -10.90
N ASP A 140 -22.57 0.23 -10.39
CA ASP A 140 -22.76 1.60 -10.87
C ASP A 140 -21.67 2.56 -10.37
N TYR A 141 -20.95 2.17 -9.33
CA TYR A 141 -19.83 2.93 -8.79
C TYR A 141 -18.54 2.70 -9.57
N LEU A 142 -18.40 1.59 -10.31
CA LEU A 142 -17.21 1.30 -11.12
C LEU A 142 -16.86 2.45 -12.08
N LYS A 143 -17.86 3.05 -12.73
CA LYS A 143 -17.68 4.17 -13.67
C LYS A 143 -17.26 5.49 -12.99
N LYS A 144 -17.41 5.57 -11.66
CA LYS A 144 -17.13 6.76 -10.84
C LYS A 144 -15.79 6.68 -10.13
N LEU A 145 -15.09 5.54 -10.21
CA LEU A 145 -13.80 5.35 -9.56
C LEU A 145 -12.79 6.42 -10.02
N PRO A 146 -12.03 7.04 -9.10
CA PRO A 146 -11.03 8.06 -9.41
C PRO A 146 -9.77 7.48 -10.09
N PRO A 147 -8.91 8.33 -10.69
CA PRO A 147 -7.66 7.93 -11.33
C PRO A 147 -6.58 7.55 -10.29
N MET A 148 -6.83 6.52 -9.50
CA MET A 148 -5.86 6.02 -8.51
C MET A 148 -5.08 4.85 -9.10
N VAL A 149 -3.82 4.70 -8.69
CA VAL A 149 -2.96 3.57 -9.05
C VAL A 149 -3.67 2.23 -8.83
N LYS A 150 -4.37 2.09 -7.69
CA LYS A 150 -5.09 0.85 -7.38
C LYS A 150 -6.16 0.48 -8.42
N PHE A 151 -6.85 1.47 -8.98
CA PHE A 151 -7.92 1.24 -9.97
C PHE A 151 -7.37 1.11 -11.39
N TYR A 152 -6.27 1.80 -11.69
CA TYR A 152 -5.49 1.55 -12.90
C TYR A 152 -4.95 0.11 -12.93
N ASP A 153 -4.33 -0.34 -11.84
CA ASP A 153 -3.83 -1.71 -11.71
C ASP A 153 -4.97 -2.73 -11.79
N LEU A 154 -6.10 -2.46 -11.10
CA LEU A 154 -7.29 -3.30 -11.13
C LEU A 154 -7.81 -3.47 -12.56
N ARG A 155 -7.96 -2.39 -13.35
CA ARG A 155 -8.43 -2.49 -14.73
C ARG A 155 -7.43 -3.23 -15.64
N ASN A 156 -6.15 -2.92 -15.53
CA ASN A 156 -5.16 -3.31 -16.55
C ASN A 156 -4.42 -4.62 -16.27
N SER A 157 -4.53 -5.17 -15.05
CA SER A 157 -3.70 -6.31 -14.64
C SER A 157 -4.34 -7.27 -13.66
N SER A 158 -5.63 -7.14 -13.36
CA SER A 158 -6.34 -8.08 -12.48
C SER A 158 -6.89 -9.27 -13.24
N LYS A 159 -7.45 -10.24 -12.49
CA LYS A 159 -8.12 -11.43 -13.02
C LYS A 159 -9.55 -11.51 -12.53
N ILE A 160 -10.46 -11.96 -13.40
CA ILE A 160 -11.80 -12.37 -13.00
C ILE A 160 -11.70 -13.80 -12.49
N VAL A 161 -12.00 -14.02 -11.21
CA VAL A 161 -12.01 -15.36 -10.61
C VAL A 161 -13.42 -15.92 -10.49
N TYR A 162 -14.44 -15.08 -10.63
CA TYR A 162 -15.83 -15.50 -10.66
C TYR A 162 -16.73 -14.49 -11.40
N GLY A 163 -17.77 -14.97 -12.06
CA GLY A 163 -18.86 -14.15 -12.60
C GLY A 163 -18.51 -13.35 -13.86
N LYS A 164 -19.25 -12.25 -14.08
CA LYS A 164 -19.11 -11.42 -15.29
C LYS A 164 -17.85 -10.56 -15.23
N ASN A 165 -17.16 -10.42 -16.36
CA ASN A 165 -16.09 -9.44 -16.49
C ASN A 165 -16.66 -8.02 -16.50
N THR A 166 -16.30 -7.23 -15.49
CA THR A 166 -16.77 -5.85 -15.28
C THR A 166 -15.65 -4.82 -15.33
N LEU A 167 -14.40 -5.24 -15.61
CA LEU A 167 -13.23 -4.36 -15.64
C LEU A 167 -13.37 -3.24 -16.66
N ASN A 168 -14.05 -3.51 -17.78
CA ASN A 168 -14.32 -2.52 -18.82
C ASN A 168 -15.17 -1.33 -18.33
N LYS A 169 -15.89 -1.46 -17.21
CA LYS A 169 -16.68 -0.37 -16.59
C LYS A 169 -15.84 0.60 -15.76
N ILE A 170 -14.66 0.20 -15.30
CA ILE A 170 -13.69 1.10 -14.65
C ILE A 170 -13.22 2.12 -15.71
N PRO A 171 -13.04 3.42 -15.45
CA PRO A 171 -12.55 4.34 -16.47
C PRO A 171 -11.17 3.92 -17.04
N ASP A 172 -10.97 4.16 -18.33
CA ASP A 172 -9.73 3.80 -19.06
C ASP A 172 -8.62 4.83 -18.87
N PHE A 173 -8.14 4.95 -17.62
CA PHE A 173 -7.05 5.87 -17.30
C PHE A 173 -5.76 5.46 -18.03
N LYS A 174 -5.09 6.44 -18.65
CA LYS A 174 -3.73 6.32 -19.17
C LYS A 174 -2.72 6.65 -18.07
N PRO A 175 -1.44 6.27 -18.22
CA PRO A 175 -0.40 6.66 -17.27
C PRO A 175 -0.36 8.17 -16.96
N ASP A 176 -0.58 9.00 -17.98
CA ASP A 176 -0.67 10.46 -17.87
C ASP A 176 -1.86 10.96 -17.04
N ASP A 177 -2.92 10.16 -16.90
CA ASP A 177 -4.10 10.52 -16.11
C ASP A 177 -3.87 10.31 -14.61
N LEU A 178 -2.84 9.55 -14.22
CA LEU A 178 -2.53 9.28 -12.82
C LEU A 178 -2.00 10.56 -12.15
N PRO A 179 -2.62 11.03 -11.05
CA PRO A 179 -2.12 12.14 -10.27
C PRO A 179 -0.70 11.84 -9.76
N ILE A 180 0.19 12.82 -9.87
CA ILE A 180 1.54 12.75 -9.26
C ILE A 180 1.42 12.47 -7.74
N ALA A 181 0.34 12.90 -7.09
CA ALA A 181 0.01 12.58 -5.70
C ALA A 181 0.00 11.07 -5.38
N GLU A 182 -0.31 10.20 -6.34
CA GLU A 182 -0.23 8.75 -6.17
C GLU A 182 1.23 8.29 -5.95
N GLY A 183 2.18 8.89 -6.68
CA GLY A 183 3.61 8.63 -6.49
C GLY A 183 4.11 9.08 -5.12
N ALA A 184 3.65 10.26 -4.64
CA ALA A 184 3.93 10.71 -3.29
C ALA A 184 3.40 9.70 -2.25
N ARG A 185 2.18 9.19 -2.43
CA ARG A 185 1.57 8.20 -1.53
C ARG A 185 2.39 6.90 -1.50
N LEU A 186 2.85 6.40 -2.65
CA LEU A 186 3.70 5.22 -2.72
C LEU A 186 4.96 5.39 -1.86
N LEU A 187 5.71 6.47 -2.07
CA LEU A 187 6.95 6.75 -1.34
C LEU A 187 6.73 6.90 0.17
N LEU A 188 5.73 7.70 0.57
CA LEU A 188 5.43 7.97 1.98
C LEU A 188 4.94 6.71 2.72
N ASN A 189 4.18 5.85 2.04
CA ASN A 189 3.78 4.55 2.60
C ASN A 189 5.00 3.63 2.81
N ARG A 190 6.01 3.67 1.92
CA ARG A 190 7.22 2.86 2.08
C ARG A 190 8.13 3.37 3.18
N MET A 191 8.34 4.69 3.26
CA MET A 191 9.03 5.30 4.40
C MET A 191 8.34 4.95 5.73
N SER A 192 7.00 4.91 5.75
CA SER A 192 6.24 4.54 6.94
C SER A 192 6.54 3.10 7.35
N HIS A 193 6.54 2.18 6.39
CA HIS A 193 6.85 0.78 6.64
C HIS A 193 8.29 0.57 7.17
N LEU A 194 9.27 1.35 6.71
CA LEU A 194 10.63 1.31 7.26
C LEU A 194 10.71 1.78 8.72
N VAL A 195 9.82 2.69 9.15
CA VAL A 195 9.68 3.06 10.58
C VAL A 195 8.94 1.98 11.36
N GLN A 196 7.86 1.44 10.80
CA GLN A 196 7.02 0.44 11.47
C GLN A 196 7.76 -0.87 11.75
N HIS A 197 8.55 -1.34 10.80
CA HIS A 197 9.15 -2.67 10.81
C HIS A 197 10.63 -2.69 11.19
N PHE A 198 11.20 -1.55 11.58
CA PHE A 198 12.53 -1.51 12.16
C PHE A 198 12.46 -1.63 13.68
N TYR A 199 13.40 -2.39 14.24
CA TYR A 199 13.52 -2.65 15.67
C TYR A 199 14.97 -2.45 16.10
N SER A 200 15.19 -1.98 17.34
CA SER A 200 16.53 -1.85 17.92
C SER A 200 17.32 -3.16 17.91
N SER A 201 16.66 -4.32 17.91
CA SER A 201 17.29 -5.63 17.78
C SER A 201 18.09 -5.81 16.48
N PHE A 202 17.81 -5.01 15.44
CA PHE A 202 18.58 -5.00 14.19
C PHE A 202 19.98 -4.42 14.41
N LEU A 203 20.14 -3.51 15.38
CA LEU A 203 21.43 -2.95 15.76
C LEU A 203 22.27 -3.96 16.57
N THR A 204 21.62 -4.83 17.34
CA THR A 204 22.29 -5.84 18.17
C THR A 204 22.47 -7.20 17.48
N LYS A 205 22.11 -7.31 16.19
CA LYS A 205 22.12 -8.54 15.37
C LYS A 205 21.27 -9.70 15.92
N ASN A 206 20.45 -9.46 16.94
CA ASN A 206 19.54 -10.43 17.53
C ASN A 206 18.15 -10.33 16.88
N VAL A 207 18.11 -10.50 15.56
CA VAL A 207 16.86 -10.37 14.77
C VAL A 207 16.09 -11.68 14.80
N LYS A 208 14.84 -11.63 15.25
CA LYS A 208 13.94 -12.79 15.19
C LYS A 208 13.60 -13.09 13.74
N GLU A 209 13.37 -14.37 13.44
CA GLU A 209 13.02 -14.81 12.08
C GLU A 209 11.80 -14.09 11.50
N ASN A 210 10.74 -13.87 12.30
CA ASN A 210 9.55 -13.14 11.84
C ASN A 210 9.87 -11.70 11.46
N ASP A 211 10.71 -11.04 12.28
CA ASP A 211 11.07 -9.65 12.06
C ASP A 211 11.90 -9.52 10.78
N HIS A 212 12.83 -10.46 10.54
CA HIS A 212 13.57 -10.57 9.28
C HIS A 212 12.61 -10.69 8.08
N GLN A 213 11.73 -11.69 8.08
CA GLN A 213 10.84 -11.98 6.95
C GLN A 213 9.88 -10.83 6.64
N ILE A 214 9.28 -10.22 7.67
CA ILE A 214 8.40 -9.06 7.53
C ILE A 214 9.20 -7.86 7.01
N PHE A 215 10.36 -7.59 7.60
CA PHE A 215 11.20 -6.49 7.18
C PHE A 215 11.67 -6.62 5.72
N LEU A 216 12.08 -7.82 5.30
CA LEU A 216 12.44 -8.14 3.93
C LEU A 216 11.30 -7.86 2.95
N LEU A 217 10.08 -8.31 3.27
CA LEU A 217 8.89 -8.05 2.44
C LEU A 217 8.66 -6.54 2.22
N HIS A 218 8.73 -5.75 3.29
CA HIS A 218 8.50 -4.31 3.22
C HIS A 218 9.67 -3.55 2.55
N THR A 219 10.89 -4.07 2.66
CA THR A 219 12.05 -3.59 1.92
C THR A 219 11.92 -3.83 0.43
N ILE A 220 11.57 -5.04 0.00
CA ILE A 220 11.31 -5.35 -1.41
C ILE A 220 10.27 -4.39 -2.00
N LYS A 221 9.17 -4.15 -1.27
CA LYS A 221 8.14 -3.19 -1.67
C LYS A 221 8.65 -1.76 -1.75
N THR A 222 9.66 -1.39 -0.95
CA THR A 222 10.28 -0.04 -1.00
C THR A 222 10.84 0.25 -2.39
N TYR A 223 11.60 -0.69 -2.96
CA TYR A 223 12.19 -0.51 -4.30
C TYR A 223 11.14 -0.51 -5.41
N THR A 224 10.21 -1.47 -5.39
CA THR A 224 9.21 -1.59 -6.46
C THR A 224 8.22 -0.42 -6.49
N ASP A 225 7.82 0.10 -5.33
CA ASP A 225 6.91 1.26 -5.24
C ASP A 225 7.63 2.59 -5.47
N ALA A 226 8.91 2.71 -5.10
CA ALA A 226 9.71 3.89 -5.47
C ALA A 226 9.89 4.00 -6.99
N CYS A 227 10.15 2.88 -7.67
CA CYS A 227 10.12 2.82 -9.14
C CYS A 227 8.74 3.25 -9.68
N GLY A 228 7.66 2.71 -9.10
CA GLY A 228 6.30 3.11 -9.46
C GLY A 228 6.07 4.62 -9.35
N ALA A 229 6.52 5.24 -8.25
CA ALA A 229 6.41 6.68 -8.04
C ALA A 229 7.19 7.48 -9.08
N LEU A 230 8.43 7.09 -9.38
CA LEU A 230 9.23 7.75 -10.42
C LEU A 230 8.58 7.62 -11.80
N LEU A 231 8.06 6.44 -12.14
CA LEU A 231 7.35 6.26 -13.42
C LEU A 231 6.05 7.06 -13.51
N ILE A 232 5.34 7.31 -12.40
CA ILE A 232 4.22 8.26 -12.38
C ILE A 232 4.74 9.67 -12.68
N LEU A 233 5.86 10.07 -12.08
CA LEU A 233 6.47 11.38 -12.30
C LEU A 233 6.88 11.59 -13.76
N SER A 234 7.38 10.56 -14.45
CA SER A 234 7.71 10.61 -15.89
C SER A 234 6.56 10.20 -16.81
N LYS A 235 5.37 9.95 -16.25
CA LYS A 235 4.13 9.55 -16.96
C LYS A 235 4.25 8.24 -17.75
N LYS A 236 5.08 7.31 -17.30
CA LYS A 236 5.32 6.00 -17.93
C LYS A 236 4.99 4.84 -16.98
N TYR A 237 4.01 5.03 -16.10
CA TYR A 237 3.59 4.01 -15.14
C TYR A 237 3.01 2.78 -15.82
N GLU A 238 3.33 1.61 -15.29
CA GLU A 238 2.86 0.32 -15.78
C GLU A 238 2.24 -0.51 -14.66
N ALA A 239 1.29 -1.38 -14.98
CA ALA A 239 0.50 -2.06 -13.95
C ALA A 239 1.28 -3.17 -13.21
N THR A 240 2.18 -3.88 -13.91
CA THR A 240 2.93 -5.02 -13.33
C THR A 240 4.35 -4.63 -12.94
N TYR A 241 4.91 -5.30 -11.93
CA TYR A 241 6.27 -5.04 -11.45
C TYR A 241 7.32 -5.28 -12.54
N SER A 242 7.18 -6.37 -13.31
CA SER A 242 8.11 -6.65 -14.42
C SER A 242 8.05 -5.57 -15.51
N LYS A 243 6.86 -5.06 -15.85
CA LYS A 243 6.72 -3.99 -16.86
C LYS A 243 7.34 -2.68 -16.37
N ARG A 244 7.10 -2.31 -15.11
CA ARG A 244 7.73 -1.13 -14.48
C ARG A 244 9.26 -1.22 -14.55
N LEU A 245 9.85 -2.34 -14.14
CA LEU A 245 11.29 -2.57 -14.24
C LEU A 245 11.80 -2.38 -15.68
N ASN A 246 11.12 -2.97 -16.66
CA ASN A 246 11.54 -2.88 -18.06
C ASN A 246 11.54 -1.45 -18.59
N ILE A 247 10.50 -0.67 -18.28
CA ILE A 247 10.43 0.75 -18.66
C ILE A 247 11.50 1.55 -17.92
N PHE A 248 11.63 1.36 -16.61
CA PHE A 248 12.60 2.08 -15.79
C PHE A 248 14.03 1.83 -16.28
N LYS A 249 14.41 0.57 -16.54
CA LYS A 249 15.72 0.20 -17.10
C LYS A 249 16.05 0.96 -18.39
N LYS A 250 15.08 1.09 -19.30
CA LYS A 250 15.26 1.77 -20.60
C LYS A 250 15.35 3.29 -20.46
N ARG A 251 14.61 3.86 -19.51
CA ARG A 251 14.35 5.30 -19.43
C ARG A 251 15.09 6.02 -18.31
N TYR A 252 15.64 5.31 -17.33
CA TYR A 252 16.18 5.90 -16.10
C TYR A 252 17.19 7.03 -16.36
N SER A 253 18.14 6.80 -17.26
CA SER A 253 19.18 7.78 -17.59
C SER A 253 18.64 9.05 -18.23
N GLU A 254 17.60 8.93 -19.05
CA GLU A 254 17.02 10.02 -19.82
C GLU A 254 15.95 10.77 -19.03
N ASP A 255 15.05 10.05 -18.37
CA ASP A 255 13.97 10.63 -17.58
C ASP A 255 14.46 11.24 -16.26
N PHE A 256 15.55 10.70 -15.68
CA PHE A 256 16.04 11.09 -14.35
C PHE A 256 17.57 11.31 -14.28
N PRO A 257 18.16 12.18 -15.11
CA PRO A 257 19.61 12.35 -15.19
C PRO A 257 20.24 12.84 -13.87
N GLU A 258 19.56 13.72 -13.14
CA GLU A 258 19.98 14.17 -11.80
C GLU A 258 19.98 13.02 -10.78
N LEU A 259 18.96 12.16 -10.80
CA LEU A 259 18.85 11.03 -9.88
C LEU A 259 19.90 9.96 -10.20
N LYS A 260 20.18 9.73 -11.48
CA LYS A 260 21.25 8.83 -11.93
C LYS A 260 22.62 9.23 -11.39
N LYS A 261 22.90 10.52 -11.23
CA LYS A 261 24.16 10.98 -10.60
C LYS A 261 24.23 10.61 -9.12
N LEU A 262 23.09 10.59 -8.44
CA LEU A 262 23.00 10.28 -7.00
C LEU A 262 22.95 8.77 -6.72
N ILE A 263 22.33 7.99 -7.62
CA ILE A 263 22.19 6.53 -7.51
C ILE A 263 22.41 5.91 -8.90
N PRO A 264 23.66 5.79 -9.37
CA PRO A 264 23.94 5.23 -10.69
C PRO A 264 23.48 3.78 -10.84
N GLU A 265 23.51 3.01 -9.76
CA GLU A 265 23.21 1.58 -9.68
C GLU A 265 21.73 1.25 -9.36
N TYR A 266 20.84 2.24 -9.49
CA TYR A 266 19.43 2.08 -9.10
C TYR A 266 18.72 1.02 -9.95
N VAL A 267 19.07 0.89 -11.23
CA VAL A 267 18.45 -0.09 -12.13
C VAL A 267 18.80 -1.51 -11.71
N GLU A 268 20.06 -1.75 -11.34
CA GLU A 268 20.58 -3.02 -10.87
C GLU A 268 19.90 -3.44 -9.57
N LYS A 269 19.80 -2.51 -8.60
CA LYS A 269 19.08 -2.76 -7.35
C LYS A 269 17.60 -2.99 -7.57
N LEU A 270 16.94 -2.21 -8.42
CA LEU A 270 15.54 -2.44 -8.74
C LEU A 270 15.32 -3.81 -9.39
N LYS A 271 16.23 -4.24 -10.28
CA LYS A 271 16.18 -5.58 -10.89
C LYS A 271 16.26 -6.66 -9.81
N GLU A 272 17.26 -6.57 -8.92
CA GLU A 272 17.45 -7.49 -7.80
C GLU A 272 16.18 -7.63 -6.94
N PHE A 273 15.62 -6.52 -6.46
CA PHE A 273 14.44 -6.54 -5.60
C PHE A 273 13.15 -6.94 -6.34
N THR A 274 13.05 -6.65 -7.65
CA THR A 274 11.94 -7.14 -8.47
C THR A 274 12.03 -8.66 -8.64
N GLU A 275 13.21 -9.21 -8.88
CA GLU A 275 13.41 -10.66 -8.96
C GLU A 275 13.10 -11.34 -7.63
N LEU A 276 13.56 -10.79 -6.50
CA LEU A 276 13.18 -11.25 -5.16
C LEU A 276 11.68 -11.15 -4.91
N LYS A 277 11.00 -10.10 -5.42
CA LYS A 277 9.53 -10.02 -5.31
C LYS A 277 8.84 -11.17 -6.04
N LEU A 278 9.30 -11.49 -7.24
CA LEU A 278 8.67 -12.48 -8.12
C LEU A 278 9.01 -13.92 -7.72
N ASN A 279 10.21 -14.13 -7.19
CA ASN A 279 10.72 -15.40 -6.70
C ASN A 279 11.17 -15.22 -5.24
N PHE A 280 10.19 -15.14 -4.34
CA PHE A 280 10.42 -14.79 -2.95
C PHE A 280 11.29 -15.84 -2.24
N ASN A 281 12.29 -15.38 -1.50
CA ASN A 281 13.16 -16.22 -0.68
C ASN A 281 13.16 -15.65 0.75
N LEU A 282 12.64 -16.43 1.71
CA LEU A 282 12.49 -16.03 3.11
C LEU A 282 13.83 -15.81 3.84
N ASN A 283 14.92 -16.34 3.31
CA ASN A 283 16.25 -16.24 3.91
C ASN A 283 17.16 -15.23 3.18
N ALA A 284 16.66 -14.56 2.14
CA ALA A 284 17.45 -13.54 1.45
C ALA A 284 17.82 -12.43 2.44
N TYR A 285 19.10 -12.04 2.48
CA TYR A 285 19.65 -11.05 3.40
C TYR A 285 19.62 -11.42 4.89
N LYS A 286 19.36 -12.68 5.26
CA LYS A 286 19.42 -13.11 6.67
C LYS A 286 20.80 -12.83 7.26
N GLY A 287 20.84 -12.11 8.39
CA GLY A 287 22.09 -11.69 9.03
C GLY A 287 22.70 -10.40 8.46
N LYS A 288 22.10 -9.84 7.39
CA LYS A 288 22.44 -8.55 6.77
C LYS A 288 21.30 -7.53 6.88
N ASP A 289 20.37 -7.75 7.81
CA ASP A 289 19.17 -6.96 8.01
C ASP A 289 19.43 -5.46 8.20
N LEU A 290 20.45 -5.13 9.00
CA LEU A 290 20.83 -3.74 9.25
C LEU A 290 21.39 -3.07 7.99
N GLU A 291 22.21 -3.80 7.21
CA GLU A 291 22.75 -3.31 5.94
C GLU A 291 21.63 -3.07 4.93
N LEU A 292 20.69 -4.01 4.87
CA LEU A 292 19.49 -3.91 4.04
C LEU A 292 18.64 -2.69 4.43
N TRP A 293 18.46 -2.44 5.73
CA TRP A 293 17.76 -1.25 6.22
C TRP A 293 18.46 0.04 5.83
N LYS A 294 19.78 0.12 6.04
CA LYS A 294 20.59 1.30 5.67
C LYS A 294 20.47 1.61 4.18
N GLN A 295 20.64 0.60 3.33
CA GLN A 295 20.50 0.75 1.87
C GLN A 295 19.10 1.23 1.49
N SER A 296 18.07 0.58 2.00
CA SER A 296 16.67 0.92 1.70
C SER A 296 16.31 2.33 2.16
N ARG A 297 16.75 2.71 3.37
CA ARG A 297 16.58 4.05 3.95
C ARG A 297 17.31 5.10 3.13
N ASN A 298 18.53 4.83 2.66
CA ASN A 298 19.24 5.77 1.80
C ASN A 298 18.52 5.98 0.46
N TYR A 299 18.18 4.88 -0.22
CA TYR A 299 17.53 4.90 -1.53
C TYR A 299 16.18 5.62 -1.51
N ILE A 300 15.30 5.26 -0.56
CA ILE A 300 13.99 5.90 -0.46
C ILE A 300 14.13 7.38 -0.10
N GLY A 301 15.13 7.75 0.69
CA GLY A 301 15.39 9.14 1.07
C GLY A 301 15.77 10.01 -0.11
N ILE A 302 16.75 9.55 -0.91
CA ILE A 302 17.18 10.23 -2.12
C ILE A 302 16.03 10.30 -3.13
N ALA A 303 15.35 9.18 -3.41
CA ALA A 303 14.24 9.12 -4.35
C ALA A 303 13.08 10.04 -3.93
N THR A 304 12.76 10.10 -2.63
CA THR A 304 11.66 10.94 -2.12
C THR A 304 12.01 12.42 -2.16
N LYS A 305 13.24 12.81 -1.79
CA LYS A 305 13.69 14.21 -1.94
C LYS A 305 13.64 14.64 -3.41
N TYR A 306 14.15 13.82 -4.32
CA TYR A 306 14.09 14.06 -5.76
C TYR A 306 12.64 14.18 -6.25
N PHE A 307 11.76 13.27 -5.84
CA PHE A 307 10.35 13.27 -6.21
C PHE A 307 9.66 14.56 -5.77
N PHE A 308 9.79 14.95 -4.50
CA PHE A 308 9.15 16.17 -3.98
C PHE A 308 9.76 17.44 -4.58
N LYS A 309 11.06 17.43 -4.92
CA LYS A 309 11.68 18.52 -5.67
C LYS A 309 10.96 18.75 -6.99
N LYS A 310 10.74 17.69 -7.78
CA LYS A 310 10.03 17.77 -9.07
C LYS A 310 8.52 18.02 -8.90
N PHE A 311 7.87 17.39 -7.93
CA PHE A 311 6.44 17.54 -7.67
C PHE A 311 6.07 18.99 -7.28
N LEU A 312 6.90 19.63 -6.45
CA LEU A 312 6.65 20.99 -6.00
C LEU A 312 7.32 22.06 -6.85
N ASN A 313 8.33 21.69 -7.65
CA ASN A 313 9.25 22.61 -8.31
C ASN A 313 9.98 23.51 -7.30
N LYS A 314 10.56 22.89 -6.28
CA LYS A 314 11.30 23.54 -5.18
C LYS A 314 12.48 22.68 -4.76
N GLU A 315 13.59 23.26 -4.32
CA GLU A 315 14.70 22.47 -3.80
C GLU A 315 14.33 21.76 -2.48
N VAL A 316 14.83 20.54 -2.32
CA VAL A 316 14.63 19.69 -1.14
C VAL A 316 15.96 19.05 -0.78
N ASN A 317 16.76 19.75 0.02
CA ASN A 317 18.16 19.39 0.24
C ASN A 317 18.30 18.41 1.41
N ASN A 318 17.56 18.65 2.50
CA ASN A 318 17.62 17.87 3.73
C ASN A 318 16.23 17.33 4.15
N TYR A 319 16.17 16.61 5.27
CA TYR A 319 14.94 15.96 5.74
C TYR A 319 13.96 16.92 6.42
N TYR A 320 14.41 18.10 6.89
CA TYR A 320 13.51 19.19 7.31
C TYR A 320 12.82 19.83 6.10
N ASP A 321 13.56 20.06 5.02
CA ASP A 321 12.98 20.54 3.75
C ASP A 321 11.95 19.54 3.23
N LEU A 322 12.26 18.23 3.28
CA LEU A 322 11.33 17.19 2.86
C LEU A 322 10.07 17.17 3.74
N SER A 323 10.23 17.29 5.06
CA SER A 323 9.09 17.41 5.99
C SER A 323 8.19 18.58 5.62
N LYS A 324 8.76 19.76 5.35
CA LYS A 324 8.03 20.96 4.95
C LYS A 324 7.36 20.79 3.58
N ALA A 325 8.08 20.23 2.60
CA ALA A 325 7.58 19.94 1.27
C ALA A 325 6.32 19.05 1.32
N ILE A 326 6.31 18.02 2.17
CA ILE A 326 5.14 17.15 2.35
C ILE A 326 3.92 17.96 2.83
N GLU A 327 4.06 18.83 3.84
CA GLU A 327 2.94 19.68 4.33
C GLU A 327 2.47 20.71 3.28
N GLU A 328 3.41 21.27 2.51
CA GLU A 328 3.12 22.24 1.47
C GLU A 328 2.43 21.60 0.25
N SER A 329 2.61 20.30 0.05
CA SER A 329 2.05 19.57 -1.10
C SER A 329 0.52 19.45 -1.07
N ALA A 330 -0.15 19.76 0.04
CA ALA A 330 -1.57 19.48 0.24
C ALA A 330 -2.50 19.90 -0.91
N VAL A 331 -2.38 21.15 -1.39
CA VAL A 331 -3.23 21.62 -2.49
C VAL A 331 -2.93 20.86 -3.79
N LYS A 332 -1.65 20.72 -4.16
CA LYS A 332 -1.24 19.94 -5.34
C LYS A 332 -1.62 18.46 -5.23
N TYR A 333 -1.65 17.92 -4.01
CA TYR A 333 -2.01 16.54 -3.72
C TYR A 333 -3.50 16.28 -4.01
N TYR A 334 -4.38 17.17 -3.55
CA TYR A 334 -5.84 16.96 -3.66
C TYR A 334 -6.45 17.46 -4.98
N ASN A 335 -5.88 18.49 -5.61
CA ASN A 335 -6.45 19.14 -6.80
C ASN A 335 -6.86 18.17 -7.92
N PRO A 336 -6.06 17.15 -8.30
CA PRO A 336 -6.45 16.22 -9.37
C PRO A 336 -7.74 15.45 -9.06
N TYR A 337 -7.93 15.02 -7.81
CA TYR A 337 -9.14 14.31 -7.40
C TYR A 337 -10.35 15.25 -7.31
N ILE A 338 -10.15 16.47 -6.83
CA ILE A 338 -11.20 17.49 -6.78
C ILE A 338 -11.67 17.82 -8.19
N ARG A 339 -10.74 18.09 -9.11
CA ARG A 339 -11.06 18.32 -10.52
C ARG A 339 -11.82 17.14 -11.11
N TYR A 340 -11.39 15.91 -10.81
CA TYR A 340 -12.09 14.71 -11.24
C TYR A 340 -13.54 14.66 -10.72
N ILE A 341 -13.76 14.93 -9.43
CA ILE A 341 -15.08 14.97 -8.81
C ILE A 341 -15.94 16.09 -9.41
N LEU A 342 -15.40 17.30 -9.59
CA LEU A 342 -16.10 18.43 -10.19
C LEU A 342 -16.55 18.11 -11.63
N LYS A 343 -15.65 17.56 -12.44
CA LYS A 343 -15.96 17.17 -13.81
C LYS A 343 -17.03 16.09 -13.87
N ARG A 344 -16.96 15.08 -13.01
CA ARG A 344 -17.87 13.91 -13.06
C ARG A 344 -19.23 14.18 -12.41
N LYS A 345 -19.25 14.80 -11.23
CA LYS A 345 -20.47 14.99 -10.43
C LYS A 345 -21.20 16.28 -10.82
N PHE A 346 -20.46 17.34 -11.11
CA PHE A 346 -21.02 18.68 -11.36
C PHE A 346 -20.88 19.13 -12.81
N LYS A 347 -20.33 18.28 -13.71
CA LYS A 347 -20.05 18.60 -15.12
C LYS A 347 -19.18 19.86 -15.30
N LEU A 348 -18.38 20.20 -14.28
CA LEU A 348 -17.52 21.38 -14.25
C LEU A 348 -16.06 20.96 -14.45
N ASP A 349 -15.53 21.11 -15.67
CA ASP A 349 -14.10 20.92 -15.94
C ASP A 349 -13.38 22.27 -15.81
N THR A 350 -12.73 22.49 -14.67
CA THR A 350 -12.06 23.76 -14.39
C THR A 350 -10.62 23.55 -13.92
N ASN A 351 -9.74 24.42 -14.39
CA ASN A 351 -8.38 24.59 -13.90
C ASN A 351 -8.24 25.86 -13.03
N ASN A 352 -9.35 26.48 -12.63
CA ASN A 352 -9.32 27.69 -11.82
C ASN A 352 -8.71 27.37 -10.44
N LYS A 353 -7.54 27.97 -10.19
CA LYS A 353 -6.76 27.75 -8.96
C LYS A 353 -7.55 28.02 -7.68
N TYR A 354 -8.48 28.99 -7.69
CA TYR A 354 -9.27 29.35 -6.52
C TYR A 354 -10.33 28.29 -6.21
N ILE A 355 -11.06 27.82 -7.23
CA ILE A 355 -12.07 26.76 -7.06
C ILE A 355 -11.41 25.48 -6.54
N LEU A 356 -10.28 25.08 -7.14
CA LEU A 356 -9.55 23.89 -6.72
C LEU A 356 -8.98 24.04 -5.30
N SER A 357 -8.48 25.23 -4.94
CA SER A 357 -7.99 25.50 -3.57
C SER A 357 -9.11 25.44 -2.54
N LEU A 358 -10.29 26.00 -2.84
CA LEU A 358 -11.47 25.90 -1.97
C LEU A 358 -11.92 24.44 -1.82
N GLY A 359 -11.98 23.69 -2.93
CA GLY A 359 -12.26 22.26 -2.89
C GLY A 359 -11.24 21.47 -2.06
N SER A 360 -9.97 21.89 -2.08
CA SER A 360 -8.89 21.29 -1.27
C SER A 360 -9.09 21.57 0.20
N ILE A 361 -9.45 22.79 0.58
CA ILE A 361 -9.78 23.12 1.98
C ILE A 361 -10.98 22.29 2.45
N ALA A 362 -12.04 22.19 1.64
CA ALA A 362 -13.20 21.36 1.98
C ALA A 362 -12.84 19.87 2.13
N ALA A 363 -12.00 19.35 1.23
CA ALA A 363 -11.49 17.99 1.33
C ALA A 363 -10.66 17.78 2.61
N HIS A 364 -9.81 18.74 3.00
CA HIS A 364 -9.03 18.63 4.24
C HIS A 364 -9.92 18.58 5.48
N ILE A 365 -10.95 19.43 5.54
CA ILE A 365 -11.93 19.44 6.65
C ILE A 365 -12.63 18.07 6.72
N TYR A 366 -13.09 17.55 5.58
CA TYR A 366 -13.72 16.24 5.52
C TYR A 366 -12.78 15.12 6.00
N MET A 367 -11.52 15.13 5.56
CA MET A 367 -10.53 14.14 5.99
C MET A 367 -10.21 14.24 7.48
N ASN A 368 -10.11 15.44 8.04
CA ASN A 368 -9.94 15.65 9.48
C ASN A 368 -11.12 15.10 10.28
N PHE A 369 -12.35 15.32 9.80
CA PHE A 369 -13.56 14.76 10.41
C PHE A 369 -13.59 13.23 10.36
N LEU A 370 -13.29 12.63 9.19
CA LEU A 370 -13.23 11.17 9.06
C LEU A 370 -12.18 10.55 9.99
N TYR A 371 -10.99 11.14 10.03
CA TYR A 371 -9.91 10.65 10.89
C TYR A 371 -10.24 10.83 12.38
N PHE A 372 -10.89 11.94 12.76
CA PHE A 372 -11.38 12.16 14.12
C PHE A 372 -12.40 11.09 14.54
N ASN A 373 -13.39 10.79 13.70
CA ASN A 373 -14.39 9.77 14.00
C ASN A 373 -13.75 8.39 14.12
N ARG A 374 -12.83 8.04 13.20
CA ARG A 374 -12.06 6.79 13.26
C ARG A 374 -11.29 6.67 14.57
N MET A 375 -10.60 7.74 15.00
CA MET A 375 -9.90 7.76 16.29
C MET A 375 -10.85 7.57 17.48
N ARG A 376 -12.02 8.22 17.45
CA ARG A 376 -13.04 8.09 18.50
C ARG A 376 -13.53 6.65 18.61
N GLU A 377 -13.89 6.02 17.50
CA GLU A 377 -14.34 4.63 17.43
C GLU A 377 -13.26 3.64 17.89
N CYS A 378 -12.02 3.84 17.44
CA CYS A 378 -10.93 2.88 17.63
C CYS A 378 -10.23 2.97 19.00
N HIS A 379 -10.19 4.17 19.60
CA HIS A 379 -9.41 4.40 20.82
C HIS A 379 -10.23 4.95 21.99
N ASN A 380 -11.54 5.16 21.81
CA ASN A 380 -12.42 5.80 22.79
C ASN A 380 -11.82 7.13 23.34
N LYS A 381 -11.13 7.88 22.47
CA LYS A 381 -10.43 9.12 22.81
C LYS A 381 -10.93 10.26 21.94
N LEU A 382 -11.35 11.35 22.58
CA LEU A 382 -11.69 12.61 21.93
C LEU A 382 -10.42 13.42 21.69
N TYR A 383 -9.85 13.36 20.48
CA TYR A 383 -8.68 14.14 20.10
C TYR A 383 -9.05 15.32 19.18
N ILE A 384 -9.65 16.35 19.79
CA ILE A 384 -10.26 17.49 19.07
C ILE A 384 -9.21 18.32 18.31
N ARG A 385 -7.95 18.33 18.76
CA ARG A 385 -6.86 19.11 18.13
C ARG A 385 -6.68 18.81 16.65
N GLY A 386 -6.95 17.58 16.22
CA GLY A 386 -6.87 17.18 14.81
C GLY A 386 -8.01 17.71 13.94
N LEU A 387 -9.19 17.95 14.52
CA LEU A 387 -10.42 18.25 13.77
C LEU A 387 -10.38 19.61 13.06
N PHE A 388 -9.87 20.65 13.73
CA PHE A 388 -9.89 22.03 13.24
C PHE A 388 -8.66 22.44 12.42
N ARG A 389 -7.92 21.46 11.89
CA ARG A 389 -6.71 21.76 11.12
C ARG A 389 -7.06 22.14 9.69
N ILE A 390 -6.32 23.11 9.16
CA ILE A 390 -6.39 23.49 7.74
C ILE A 390 -5.72 22.42 6.85
N LYS A 391 -4.74 21.71 7.42
CA LYS A 391 -4.00 20.63 6.74
C LYS A 391 -4.65 19.29 7.05
N PRO A 392 -4.70 18.38 6.07
CA PRO A 392 -5.31 17.08 6.26
C PRO A 392 -4.43 16.19 7.15
N PRO A 393 -5.00 15.17 7.79
CA PRO A 393 -4.31 14.41 8.82
C PRO A 393 -3.13 13.63 8.25
N GLU A 394 -3.27 13.07 7.05
CA GLU A 394 -2.24 12.24 6.43
C GLU A 394 -0.98 12.97 6.06
N LEU A 395 -1.10 14.12 5.40
CA LEU A 395 0.09 14.92 5.09
C LEU A 395 0.73 15.49 6.36
N THR A 396 -0.05 15.70 7.42
CA THR A 396 0.51 16.15 8.70
C THR A 396 1.36 15.05 9.34
N PHE A 397 0.88 13.82 9.51
CA PHE A 397 1.75 12.79 10.10
C PHE A 397 2.83 12.33 9.11
N PHE A 398 2.58 12.29 7.79
CA PHE A 398 3.63 12.01 6.81
C PHE A 398 4.73 13.07 6.82
N SER A 399 4.44 14.31 7.21
CA SER A 399 5.51 15.30 7.40
C SER A 399 6.40 15.01 8.61
N ALA A 400 5.90 14.32 9.64
CA ALA A 400 6.72 13.87 10.76
C ALA A 400 7.68 12.75 10.35
N LEU A 401 7.33 11.99 9.31
CA LEU A 401 8.00 10.75 8.94
C LEU A 401 9.47 10.91 8.53
N PRO A 402 9.89 11.87 7.68
CA PRO A 402 11.31 12.10 7.42
C PRO A 402 12.09 12.40 8.70
N LEU A 403 11.51 13.19 9.61
CA LEU A 403 12.18 13.56 10.85
C LEU A 403 12.33 12.36 11.79
N ILE A 404 11.31 11.51 11.89
CA ILE A 404 11.37 10.29 12.70
C ILE A 404 12.36 9.30 12.07
N LEU A 405 12.19 8.93 10.79
CA LEU A 405 13.02 7.93 10.12
C LEU A 405 14.50 8.32 10.07
N TYR A 406 14.81 9.60 9.85
CA TYR A 406 16.20 10.06 9.72
C TYR A 406 16.80 10.61 11.01
N SER A 407 16.04 10.70 12.10
CA SER A 407 16.63 10.97 13.41
C SER A 407 17.47 9.81 13.95
N LEU A 408 17.22 8.56 13.53
CA LEU A 408 18.05 7.42 13.90
C LEU A 408 19.22 7.27 12.92
N ASN A 409 20.44 7.40 13.40
CA ASN A 409 21.66 7.22 12.61
C ASN A 409 21.99 5.74 12.38
N ASP A 410 22.88 5.50 11.43
CA ASP A 410 23.32 4.16 11.02
C ASP A 410 24.07 3.38 12.13
N ASP A 411 24.59 4.09 13.12
CA ASP A 411 25.26 3.55 14.31
C ASP A 411 24.33 3.41 15.52
N GLY A 412 23.04 3.73 15.36
CA GLY A 412 22.04 3.66 16.43
C GLY A 412 21.94 4.93 17.29
N ARG A 413 22.80 5.94 17.10
CA ARG A 413 22.64 7.23 17.78
C ARG A 413 21.40 7.96 17.28
N VAL A 414 20.75 8.72 18.16
CA VAL A 414 19.53 9.45 17.83
C VAL A 414 19.77 10.94 17.85
N ASN A 415 19.40 11.62 16.77
CA ASN A 415 19.28 13.08 16.72
C ASN A 415 17.99 13.51 17.43
N LEU A 416 18.10 13.75 18.74
CA LEU A 416 16.97 14.13 19.59
C LEU A 416 16.23 15.39 19.09
N LYS A 417 16.96 16.39 18.56
CA LYS A 417 16.34 17.60 18.02
C LYS A 417 15.38 17.29 16.87
N MET A 418 15.82 16.46 15.93
CA MET A 418 15.02 16.03 14.78
C MET A 418 13.84 15.16 15.23
N LEU A 419 14.08 14.21 16.14
CA LEU A 419 13.05 13.33 16.67
C LEU A 419 11.94 14.10 17.39
N GLU A 420 12.31 15.09 18.22
CA GLU A 420 11.36 15.96 18.91
C GLU A 420 10.52 16.80 17.96
N GLU A 421 11.10 17.27 16.84
CA GLU A 421 10.33 17.97 15.82
C GLU A 421 9.34 17.04 15.10
N GLY A 422 9.77 15.81 14.79
CA GLY A 422 8.89 14.76 14.29
C GLY A 422 7.73 14.48 15.24
N LYS A 423 8.03 14.30 16.54
CA LYS A 423 7.02 14.13 17.61
C LYS A 423 6.04 15.30 17.66
N ARG A 424 6.53 16.54 17.65
CA ARG A 424 5.68 17.76 17.66
C ARG A 424 4.75 17.83 16.45
N LYS A 425 5.20 17.39 15.27
CA LYS A 425 4.34 17.30 14.08
C LYS A 425 3.28 16.21 14.23
N LEU A 426 3.66 15.02 14.70
CA LEU A 426 2.73 13.93 14.95
C LEU A 426 1.65 14.29 15.98
N GLN A 427 2.05 14.98 17.06
CA GLN A 427 1.18 15.55 18.10
C GLN A 427 0.16 16.58 17.61
N LYS A 428 0.16 16.94 16.33
CA LYS A 428 -0.88 17.80 15.78
C LYS A 428 -2.14 17.00 15.42
N VAL A 429 -1.99 15.72 15.10
CA VAL A 429 -3.07 14.88 14.56
C VAL A 429 -3.30 13.60 15.36
N TYR A 430 -2.35 13.20 16.19
CA TYR A 430 -2.46 11.99 17.00
C TYR A 430 -1.98 12.24 18.43
N PRO A 431 -2.60 11.64 19.46
CA PRO A 431 -2.15 11.78 20.84
C PRO A 431 -0.80 11.06 21.05
N VAL A 432 0.26 11.83 21.36
CA VAL A 432 1.59 11.30 21.66
C VAL A 432 1.94 11.56 23.13
N ASN A 433 1.77 10.52 23.95
CA ASN A 433 2.06 10.54 25.39
C ASN A 433 3.36 9.78 25.70
N VAL A 434 4.44 10.13 25.02
CA VAL A 434 5.77 9.52 25.24
C VAL A 434 6.67 10.55 25.91
N LYS A 435 7.24 10.19 27.06
CA LYS A 435 8.28 10.96 27.77
C LYS A 435 9.64 10.33 27.52
N HIS A 436 10.69 11.13 27.49
CA HIS A 436 12.04 10.62 27.35
C HIS A 436 12.51 10.05 28.70
N ASN A 437 12.23 8.77 28.91
CA ASN A 437 12.63 8.03 30.11
C ASN A 437 13.51 6.84 29.66
N GLY A 438 14.82 6.92 29.86
CA GLY A 438 15.74 5.85 29.47
C GLY A 438 16.67 6.26 28.31
N SER A 439 17.00 5.32 27.44
CA SER A 439 17.92 5.58 26.33
C SER A 439 17.26 6.28 25.15
N ASP A 440 18.04 7.10 24.44
CA ASP A 440 17.65 7.77 23.21
C ASP A 440 17.04 6.81 22.17
N LEU A 441 17.63 5.62 22.00
CA LEU A 441 17.15 4.59 21.09
C LEU A 441 15.78 4.07 21.51
N ARG A 442 15.56 3.83 22.81
CA ARG A 442 14.26 3.41 23.31
C ARG A 442 13.21 4.49 23.09
N TYR A 443 13.59 5.74 23.32
CA TYR A 443 12.71 6.87 23.09
C TYR A 443 12.30 7.02 21.61
N TRP A 444 13.24 6.81 20.69
CA TRP A 444 12.96 6.72 19.26
C TRP A 444 11.97 5.59 18.95
N GLU A 445 12.17 4.39 19.49
CA GLU A 445 11.27 3.25 19.26
C GLU A 445 9.84 3.54 19.75
N ASP A 446 9.69 4.17 20.90
CA ASP A 446 8.38 4.51 21.45
C ASP A 446 7.65 5.54 20.57
N ILE A 447 8.36 6.54 20.04
CA ILE A 447 7.80 7.48 19.06
C ILE A 447 7.46 6.78 17.74
N ALA A 448 8.34 5.91 17.24
CA ALA A 448 8.09 5.11 16.03
C ALA A 448 6.85 4.22 16.21
N ASN A 449 6.62 3.64 17.39
CA ASN A 449 5.41 2.88 17.72
C ASN A 449 4.15 3.74 17.70
N VAL A 450 4.22 4.95 18.27
CA VAL A 450 3.09 5.89 18.23
C VAL A 450 2.78 6.32 16.79
N TYR A 451 3.80 6.64 15.99
CA TYR A 451 3.66 6.90 14.56
C TYR A 451 2.99 5.73 13.84
N SER A 452 3.45 4.51 14.11
CA SER A 452 2.93 3.29 13.49
C SER A 452 1.43 3.10 13.73
N ASN A 453 0.95 3.41 14.94
CA ASN A 453 -0.47 3.36 15.26
C ASN A 453 -1.26 4.46 14.54
N ALA A 454 -0.74 5.69 14.50
CA ALA A 454 -1.36 6.79 13.77
C ALA A 454 -1.53 6.48 12.28
N TYR A 455 -0.49 5.89 11.67
CA TYR A 455 -0.50 5.47 10.26
C TYR A 455 -1.50 4.32 10.02
N VAL A 456 -1.57 3.31 10.89
CA VAL A 456 -2.54 2.20 10.73
C VAL A 456 -3.98 2.72 10.70
N LEU A 457 -4.35 3.64 11.60
CA LEU A 457 -5.69 4.23 11.59
C LEU A 457 -6.01 4.94 10.27
N PHE A 458 -5.03 5.60 9.67
CA PHE A 458 -5.20 6.27 8.39
C PHE A 458 -5.17 5.31 7.19
N ALA A 459 -4.23 4.37 7.16
CA ALA A 459 -4.04 3.46 6.03
C ALA A 459 -5.28 2.59 5.78
N PHE A 460 -6.00 2.25 6.85
CA PHE A 460 -7.28 1.53 6.78
C PHE A 460 -8.50 2.46 6.87
N LEU A 461 -8.33 3.78 6.74
CA LEU A 461 -9.43 4.72 6.61
C LEU A 461 -10.11 4.50 5.25
N LYS A 462 -11.32 3.93 5.27
CA LYS A 462 -12.13 3.79 4.06
C LYS A 462 -12.90 5.10 3.83
N LEU A 463 -12.74 5.68 2.63
CA LEU A 463 -13.54 6.81 2.19
C LEU A 463 -14.94 6.28 1.84
N LYS A 464 -15.94 6.61 2.63
CA LYS A 464 -17.36 6.38 2.30
C LYS A 464 -17.81 7.39 1.25
#